data_AF-A0AAT9H7Q8-F1
#
_entry.id   AF-A0AAT9H7Q8-F1
#
_cell.length_a   1.000
_cell.length_b   1.000
_cell.length_c   1.000
_cell.angle_alpha   90.00
_cell.angle_beta   90.00
_cell.angle_gamma   90.00
#
_symmetry.space_group_name_H-M   'P 1'
#
loop_
_entity.id
_entity.type
_entity.pdbx_description
1 polymer ?
#
loop_
_entity_poly.entity_id
_entity_poly.type
_entity_poly.pdbx_seq_one_letter_code
_entity_poly.pdbx_strand_id
1 'polypeptide(L)'
;MSDKLKYIKAEKISIRQHFNEKWLQDRIEEDTSILGLGELDVIHRERKQSSGGRIDFLFLNNDTDIMYETEIMLGKTDESHIIRAIEYWDIERRRFPSKDHRAVIIAEDITNRFFNVIALMNRAIPIIAIQVSALKIDSQIILNFTTVLDIYEEPEDEEKLGGEEVGRQYWVKKSHTRSIAMLDEMIKFGEIADANLKVTYNKHHVALGTSRQNSIWLRPRKTPSICHMEVKVGKENIENVKEELADIGISFNLRKDDIFAISIRQEELTKHQEYIKGLIAKSLLYYQ
;
A
#
# COMPACT_ATOMS: atom_id res chain seq x y z
N MET A 1 17.55 -28.35 26.66
CA MET A 1 16.72 -28.11 27.87
C MET A 1 15.84 -26.92 27.56
N SER A 2 14.53 -26.98 27.84
CA SER A 2 13.67 -25.81 27.70
C SER A 2 13.98 -24.89 28.88
N ASP A 3 14.67 -23.78 28.62
CA ASP A 3 14.79 -22.71 29.59
C ASP A 3 13.40 -22.12 29.81
N LYS A 4 12.77 -22.53 30.91
CA LYS A 4 11.46 -22.00 31.31
C LYS A 4 11.65 -20.58 31.82
N LEU A 5 11.18 -19.61 31.04
CA LEU A 5 11.12 -18.21 31.44
C LEU A 5 10.22 -18.03 32.67
N LYS A 6 10.65 -17.19 33.62
CA LYS A 6 9.89 -16.85 34.83
C LYS A 6 9.10 -15.56 34.59
N TYR A 7 7.78 -15.62 34.75
CA TYR A 7 6.92 -14.44 34.68
C TYR A 7 7.16 -13.49 35.86
N ILE A 8 7.28 -12.20 35.56
CA ILE A 8 7.33 -11.10 36.54
C ILE A 8 6.37 -10.01 36.06
N LYS A 9 5.59 -9.45 36.98
CA LYS A 9 4.70 -8.33 36.69
C LYS A 9 5.47 -7.02 36.78
N ALA A 10 5.51 -6.26 35.68
CA ALA A 10 6.09 -4.92 35.65
C ALA A 10 5.02 -3.84 35.91
N GLU A 11 5.46 -2.68 36.38
CA GLU A 11 4.64 -1.47 36.50
C GLU A 11 4.88 -0.57 35.28
N LYS A 12 3.82 -0.15 34.58
CA LYS A 12 3.96 0.86 33.52
C LYS A 12 4.15 2.23 34.16
N ILE A 13 5.22 2.93 33.81
CA ILE A 13 5.53 4.28 34.29
C ILE A 13 5.59 5.26 33.13
N SER A 14 5.47 6.56 33.42
CA SER A 14 5.68 7.60 32.40
C SER A 14 7.13 8.02 32.37
N ILE A 15 7.74 8.04 31.18
CA ILE A 15 9.09 8.55 30.97
C ILE A 15 9.13 10.02 31.36
N ARG A 16 8.15 10.83 30.94
CA ARG A 16 8.01 12.26 31.28
C ARG A 16 8.08 12.56 32.79
N GLN A 17 7.61 11.65 33.64
CA GLN A 17 7.59 11.87 35.09
C GLN A 17 8.93 11.54 35.77
N HIS A 18 9.78 10.73 35.13
CA HIS A 18 11.02 10.22 35.72
C HIS A 18 12.29 10.65 34.98
N PHE A 19 12.17 11.01 33.70
CA PHE A 19 13.26 11.33 32.79
C PHE A 19 12.87 12.49 31.86
N ASN A 20 13.79 12.90 31.00
CA ASN A 20 13.58 13.94 30.00
C ASN A 20 13.85 13.41 28.58
N GLU A 21 13.48 14.21 27.58
CA GLU A 21 13.62 13.84 26.17
C GLU A 21 15.07 13.54 25.80
N LYS A 22 16.02 14.34 26.32
CA LYS A 22 17.45 14.10 26.16
C LYS A 22 17.86 12.70 26.62
N TRP A 23 17.36 12.24 27.77
CA TRP A 23 17.67 10.91 28.27
C TRP A 23 17.16 9.80 27.34
N LEU A 24 15.98 9.99 26.74
CA LEU A 24 15.44 9.04 25.77
C LEU A 24 16.24 9.06 24.46
N GLN A 25 16.59 10.25 23.97
CA GLN A 25 17.49 10.42 22.83
C GLN A 25 18.82 9.69 23.05
N ASP A 26 19.44 9.84 24.23
CA ASP A 26 20.71 9.17 24.55
C ASP A 26 20.59 7.64 24.45
N ARG A 27 19.46 7.05 24.86
CA ARG A 27 19.23 5.60 24.72
C ARG A 27 19.07 5.15 23.27
N ILE A 28 18.38 5.96 22.45
CA ILE A 28 18.18 5.68 21.02
C ILE A 28 19.50 5.83 20.24
N GLU A 29 20.31 6.83 20.57
CA GLU A 29 21.61 7.06 19.93
C GLU A 29 22.64 5.98 20.31
N GLU A 30 22.59 5.48 21.55
CA GLU A 30 23.44 4.37 22.01
C GLU A 30 23.12 3.04 21.32
N ASP A 31 21.85 2.80 21.00
CA ASP A 31 21.39 1.59 20.31
C ASP A 31 20.18 1.91 19.43
N THR A 32 20.42 2.19 18.15
CA THR A 32 19.37 2.52 17.19
C THR A 32 18.51 1.30 16.82
N SER A 33 18.99 0.07 17.09
CA SER A 33 18.25 -1.16 16.78
C SER A 33 16.96 -1.30 17.58
N ILE A 34 16.87 -0.61 18.74
CA ILE A 34 15.67 -0.58 19.56
C ILE A 34 14.46 0.02 18.83
N LEU A 35 14.68 0.81 17.77
CA LEU A 35 13.61 1.38 16.94
C LEU A 35 13.00 0.37 15.96
N GLY A 36 13.71 -0.73 15.66
CA GLY A 36 13.24 -1.76 14.72
C GLY A 36 13.19 -1.31 13.24
N LEU A 37 13.98 -0.31 12.86
CA LEU A 37 14.02 0.27 11.50
C LEU A 37 15.22 -0.22 10.65
N GLY A 38 15.85 -1.32 11.07
CA GLY A 38 17.07 -1.85 10.46
C GLY A 38 18.34 -1.18 10.99
N GLU A 39 19.44 -1.32 10.24
CA GLU A 39 20.74 -0.73 10.56
C GLU A 39 20.74 0.77 10.26
N LEU A 40 20.78 1.60 11.30
CA LEU A 40 20.67 3.06 11.19
C LEU A 40 21.96 3.77 11.62
N ASP A 41 22.43 4.67 10.76
CA ASP A 41 23.45 5.67 11.08
C ASP A 41 22.82 6.97 11.58
N VAL A 42 23.38 7.55 12.63
CA VAL A 42 22.99 8.87 13.15
C VAL A 42 23.70 9.97 12.35
N ILE A 43 23.01 10.54 11.36
CA ILE A 43 23.56 11.62 10.53
C ILE A 43 23.63 12.92 11.32
N HIS A 44 22.54 13.26 12.00
CA HIS A 44 22.51 14.40 12.92
C HIS A 44 21.56 14.16 14.09
N ARG A 45 21.97 14.69 15.24
CA ARG A 45 21.14 14.88 16.42
C ARG A 45 20.80 16.36 16.59
N GLU A 46 19.57 16.66 16.98
CA GLU A 46 19.07 18.02 17.26
C GLU A 46 19.36 19.03 16.13
N ARG A 47 19.14 18.63 14.87
CA ARG A 47 19.48 19.45 13.69
C ARG A 47 18.51 20.62 13.56
N LYS A 48 19.04 21.84 13.53
CA LYS A 48 18.24 23.07 13.33
C LYS A 48 17.61 23.10 11.93
N GLN A 49 16.35 23.55 11.88
CA GLN A 49 15.58 23.65 10.64
C GLN A 49 15.35 25.09 10.21
N SER A 50 15.22 25.31 8.90
CA SER A 50 15.03 26.65 8.31
C SER A 50 13.68 27.28 8.64
N SER A 51 12.65 26.47 8.90
CA SER A 51 11.34 26.92 9.40
C SER A 51 11.37 27.35 10.87
N GLY A 52 12.47 27.09 11.58
CA GLY A 52 12.57 27.21 13.03
C GLY A 52 12.45 25.86 13.74
N GLY A 53 12.94 25.80 14.98
CA GLY A 53 13.00 24.55 15.74
C GLY A 53 14.17 23.64 15.34
N ARG A 54 14.09 22.37 15.78
CA ARG A 54 15.12 21.36 15.53
C ARG A 54 14.46 19.99 15.46
N ILE A 55 14.92 19.17 14.51
CA ILE A 55 14.56 17.75 14.44
C ILE A 55 15.40 16.97 15.45
N ASP A 56 14.82 16.02 16.17
CA ASP A 56 15.53 15.26 17.19
C ASP A 56 16.62 14.37 16.60
N PHE A 57 16.29 13.59 15.58
CA PHE A 57 17.26 12.80 14.84
C PHE A 57 17.00 12.79 13.34
N LEU A 58 18.10 12.77 12.60
CA LEU A 58 18.13 12.41 11.20
C LEU A 58 18.95 11.12 11.08
N PHE A 59 18.29 10.02 10.76
CA PHE A 59 18.95 8.74 10.52
C PHE A 59 19.05 8.44 9.03
N LEU A 60 20.05 7.63 8.67
CA LEU A 60 20.17 7.01 7.36
C LEU A 60 20.23 5.49 7.53
N ASN A 61 19.40 4.77 6.80
CA ASN A 61 19.55 3.33 6.66
C ASN A 61 20.45 3.04 5.45
N ASN A 62 21.65 2.51 5.69
CA ASN A 62 22.67 2.32 4.65
C ASN A 62 22.32 1.22 3.64
N ASP A 63 21.48 0.26 4.02
CA ASP A 63 21.10 -0.85 3.15
C ASP A 63 20.04 -0.43 2.12
N THR A 64 19.19 0.52 2.49
CA THR A 64 18.03 0.97 1.69
C THR A 64 18.17 2.39 1.16
N ASP A 65 19.18 3.14 1.61
CA ASP A 65 19.39 4.57 1.36
C ASP A 65 18.20 5.47 1.78
N ILE A 66 17.40 5.00 2.74
CA ILE A 66 16.25 5.73 3.29
C ILE A 66 16.71 6.65 4.42
N MET A 67 16.28 7.91 4.37
CA MET A 67 16.42 8.86 5.46
C MET A 67 15.18 8.86 6.36
N TYR A 68 15.40 8.87 7.67
CA TYR A 68 14.35 8.93 8.68
C TYR A 68 14.43 10.24 9.45
N GLU A 69 13.42 11.08 9.25
CA GLU A 69 13.23 12.32 9.98
C GLU A 69 12.45 12.06 11.27
N THR A 70 13.15 11.94 12.39
CA THR A 70 12.57 11.46 13.66
C THR A 70 12.30 12.60 14.64
N GLU A 71 11.05 12.67 15.09
CA GLU A 71 10.57 13.56 16.15
C GLU A 71 10.14 12.72 17.37
N ILE A 72 10.66 13.07 18.54
CA ILE A 72 10.42 12.38 19.82
C ILE A 72 9.54 13.26 20.69
N MET A 73 8.62 12.62 21.43
CA MET A 73 7.80 13.30 22.42
C MET A 73 7.57 12.47 23.66
N LEU A 74 7.67 13.13 24.81
CA LEU A 74 7.31 12.54 26.09
C LEU A 74 5.84 12.82 26.44
N GLY A 75 5.17 11.78 26.91
CA GLY A 75 3.74 11.77 27.19
C GLY A 75 2.87 11.61 25.95
N LYS A 76 1.70 12.24 26.01
CA LYS A 76 0.64 12.10 25.00
C LYS A 76 0.97 12.88 23.74
N THR A 77 0.73 12.28 22.58
CA THR A 77 0.82 12.96 21.29
C THR A 77 -0.10 14.17 21.23
N ASP A 78 0.38 15.24 20.60
CA ASP A 78 -0.40 16.44 20.27
C ASP A 78 -0.20 16.85 18.80
N GLU A 79 -1.02 17.80 18.35
CA GLU A 79 -1.04 18.30 16.97
C GLU A 79 0.29 18.95 16.56
N SER A 80 0.98 19.61 17.50
CA SER A 80 2.18 20.40 17.20
C SER A 80 3.34 19.50 16.82
N HIS A 81 3.44 18.31 17.42
CA HIS A 81 4.48 17.33 17.10
C HIS A 81 4.26 16.68 15.74
N ILE A 82 2.99 16.39 15.38
CA ILE A 82 2.67 15.85 14.06
C ILE A 82 3.02 16.86 12.96
N ILE A 83 2.67 18.14 13.17
CA ILE A 83 3.00 19.21 12.23
C ILE A 83 4.52 19.33 12.08
N ARG A 84 5.28 19.35 13.18
CA ARG A 84 6.75 19.41 13.14
C ARG A 84 7.37 18.25 12.38
N ALA A 85 6.94 17.01 12.65
CA ALA A 85 7.44 15.82 11.95
C ALA A 85 7.24 15.93 10.43
N ILE A 86 6.06 16.41 10.00
CA ILE A 86 5.74 16.61 8.58
C ILE A 86 6.57 17.74 7.96
N GLU A 87 6.71 18.87 8.66
CA GLU A 87 7.50 20.00 8.18
C GLU A 87 8.97 19.63 8.01
N TYR A 88 9.54 18.92 8.98
CA TYR A 88 10.93 18.50 8.96
C TYR A 88 11.19 17.47 7.86
N TRP A 89 10.28 16.51 7.67
CA TRP A 89 10.29 15.60 6.54
C TRP A 89 10.29 16.34 5.19
N ASP A 90 9.38 17.29 4.98
CA ASP A 90 9.32 18.01 3.70
C ASP A 90 10.57 18.86 3.46
N ILE A 91 11.16 19.45 4.51
CA ILE A 91 12.41 20.21 4.40
C ILE A 91 13.59 19.30 4.02
N GLU A 92 13.79 18.17 4.70
CA GLU A 92 14.91 17.27 4.40
C GLU A 92 14.73 16.59 3.03
N ARG A 93 13.51 16.20 2.66
CA ARG A 93 13.23 15.64 1.32
C ARG A 93 13.56 16.61 0.20
N ARG A 94 13.28 17.90 0.38
CA ARG A 94 13.68 18.93 -0.60
C ARG A 94 15.18 19.17 -0.63
N ARG A 95 15.87 18.94 0.50
CA ARG A 95 17.33 19.10 0.62
C ARG A 95 18.08 17.93 -0.02
N PHE A 96 17.56 16.71 0.09
CA PHE A 96 18.16 15.49 -0.46
C PHE A 96 17.20 14.73 -1.40
N PRO A 97 16.79 15.34 -2.53
CA PRO A 97 15.72 14.79 -3.38
C PRO A 97 16.05 13.44 -4.06
N SER A 98 17.31 12.99 -4.00
CA SER A 98 17.74 11.71 -4.53
C SER A 98 17.53 10.54 -3.56
N LYS A 99 17.15 10.81 -2.31
CA LYS A 99 16.92 9.79 -1.28
C LYS A 99 15.42 9.61 -1.03
N ASP A 100 15.06 8.44 -0.54
CA ASP A 100 13.73 8.23 0.02
C ASP A 100 13.68 8.76 1.45
N HIS A 101 12.57 9.39 1.83
CA HIS A 101 12.42 10.06 3.12
C HIS A 101 11.17 9.58 3.83
N ARG A 102 11.28 9.31 5.13
CA ARG A 102 10.17 8.87 5.99
C ARG A 102 10.15 9.69 7.27
N ALA A 103 8.99 10.28 7.57
CA ALA A 103 8.77 10.92 8.87
C ALA A 103 8.60 9.83 9.94
N VAL A 104 9.27 9.96 11.08
CA VAL A 104 9.15 9.05 12.21
C VAL A 104 8.68 9.82 13.44
N ILE A 105 7.62 9.33 14.06
CA ILE A 105 7.05 9.90 15.27
C ILE A 105 7.22 8.90 16.41
N ILE A 106 7.92 9.30 17.48
CA ILE A 106 8.14 8.45 18.66
C ILE A 106 7.45 9.07 19.88
N ALA A 107 6.52 8.36 20.52
CA ALA A 107 5.75 8.90 21.66
C ALA A 107 5.42 7.89 22.75
N GLU A 108 5.16 8.36 23.99
CA GLU A 108 4.71 7.47 25.07
C GLU A 108 3.25 6.99 24.90
N ASP A 109 2.38 7.86 24.39
CA ASP A 109 0.95 7.58 24.21
C ASP A 109 0.42 8.18 22.91
N ILE A 110 0.19 7.31 21.92
CA ILE A 110 -0.42 7.65 20.64
C ILE A 110 -1.91 7.29 20.69
N THR A 111 -2.76 8.29 20.91
CA THR A 111 -4.21 8.03 21.00
C THR A 111 -4.81 7.59 19.67
N ASN A 112 -5.93 6.86 19.74
CA ASN A 112 -6.73 6.47 18.57
C ASN A 112 -7.08 7.64 17.63
N ARG A 113 -7.35 8.85 18.18
CA ARG A 113 -7.63 10.03 17.35
C ARG A 113 -6.44 10.38 16.48
N PHE A 114 -5.25 10.40 17.06
CA PHE A 114 -4.02 10.74 16.34
C PHE A 114 -3.58 9.60 15.41
N PHE A 115 -3.70 8.35 15.83
CA PHE A 115 -3.49 7.20 14.97
C PHE A 115 -4.30 7.31 13.67
N ASN A 116 -5.61 7.59 13.78
CA ASN A 116 -6.49 7.76 12.61
C ASN A 116 -6.05 8.91 11.69
N VAL A 117 -5.64 10.04 12.27
CA VAL A 117 -5.17 11.20 11.49
C VAL A 117 -3.88 10.86 10.75
N ILE A 118 -2.88 10.29 11.43
CA ILE A 118 -1.60 9.94 10.83
C ILE A 118 -1.81 8.87 9.74
N ALA A 119 -2.65 7.86 10.00
CA ALA A 119 -2.97 6.81 9.03
C ALA A 119 -3.63 7.35 7.75
N LEU A 120 -4.52 8.36 7.85
CA LEU A 120 -5.12 9.02 6.68
C LEU A 120 -4.09 9.75 5.82
N MET A 121 -3.09 10.36 6.46
CA MET A 121 -2.03 11.10 5.78
C MET A 121 -0.97 10.18 5.17
N ASN A 122 -0.85 8.95 5.68
CA ASN A 122 0.21 8.01 5.32
C ASN A 122 0.25 7.62 3.83
N ARG A 123 -0.84 7.85 3.10
CA ARG A 123 -0.89 7.69 1.63
C ARG A 123 -0.11 8.76 0.87
N ALA A 124 -0.03 9.96 1.42
CA ALA A 124 0.61 11.11 0.78
C ALA A 124 1.97 11.44 1.40
N ILE A 125 2.14 11.11 2.68
CA ILE A 125 3.35 11.37 3.46
C ILE A 125 3.72 10.06 4.15
N PRO A 126 4.86 9.43 3.83
CA PRO A 126 5.28 8.19 4.48
C PRO A 126 5.62 8.47 5.95
N ILE A 127 4.69 8.14 6.85
CA ILE A 127 4.83 8.35 8.29
C ILE A 127 4.86 7.01 9.01
N ILE A 128 5.90 6.81 9.81
CA ILE A 128 6.03 5.70 10.76
C ILE A 128 5.75 6.25 12.15
N ALA A 129 4.91 5.56 12.92
CA ALA A 129 4.64 5.91 14.31
C ALA A 129 5.08 4.77 15.24
N ILE A 130 5.96 5.09 16.18
CA ILE A 130 6.53 4.17 17.15
C ILE A 130 6.08 4.61 18.55
N GLN A 131 5.41 3.73 19.28
CA GLN A 131 5.07 3.97 20.67
C GLN A 131 6.16 3.41 21.58
N VAL A 132 6.72 4.25 22.45
CA VAL A 132 7.65 3.84 23.50
C VAL A 132 6.89 3.62 24.81
N SER A 133 7.05 2.44 25.43
CA SER A 133 6.50 2.14 26.75
C SER A 133 7.62 1.88 27.74
N ALA A 134 7.56 2.56 28.89
CA ALA A 134 8.46 2.32 30.01
C ALA A 134 7.83 1.37 31.03
N LEU A 135 8.51 0.27 31.30
CA LEU A 135 8.12 -0.73 32.30
C LEU A 135 9.17 -0.76 33.41
N LYS A 136 8.73 -0.62 34.65
CA LYS A 136 9.59 -0.69 35.83
C LYS A 136 9.50 -2.07 36.47
N ILE A 137 10.67 -2.63 36.79
CA ILE A 137 10.83 -3.83 37.62
C ILE A 137 11.90 -3.50 38.66
N ASP A 138 11.54 -3.54 39.94
CA ASP A 138 12.41 -3.14 41.05
C ASP A 138 13.01 -1.73 40.83
N SER A 139 14.33 -1.63 40.70
CA SER A 139 15.07 -0.39 40.43
C SER A 139 15.48 -0.22 38.95
N GLN A 140 14.95 -1.05 38.06
CA GLN A 140 15.30 -1.09 36.65
C GLN A 140 14.13 -0.64 35.77
N ILE A 141 14.47 -0.09 34.61
CA ILE A 141 13.52 0.33 33.58
C ILE A 141 13.79 -0.46 32.30
N ILE A 142 12.71 -0.89 31.66
CA ILE A 142 12.69 -1.49 30.34
C ILE A 142 11.96 -0.52 29.42
N LEU A 143 12.59 -0.15 28.31
CA LEU A 143 11.95 0.56 27.22
C LEU A 143 11.52 -0.44 26.16
N ASN A 144 10.25 -0.44 25.81
CA ASN A 144 9.71 -1.24 24.73
C ASN A 144 9.17 -0.31 23.64
N PHE A 145 9.79 -0.34 22.48
CA PHE A 145 9.37 0.40 21.30
C PHE A 145 8.52 -0.52 20.42
N THR A 146 7.37 -0.04 19.99
CA THR A 146 6.47 -0.79 19.12
C THR A 146 6.02 0.11 17.99
N THR A 147 6.31 -0.30 16.76
CA THR A 147 5.73 0.33 15.57
C THR A 147 4.23 0.08 15.58
N VAL A 148 3.44 1.13 15.76
CA VAL A 148 1.98 1.08 15.79
C VAL A 148 1.38 1.48 14.45
N LEU A 149 2.11 2.25 13.65
CA LEU A 149 1.80 2.56 12.25
C LEU A 149 3.10 2.44 11.44
N ASP A 150 3.06 1.67 10.37
CA ASP A 150 4.14 1.62 9.38
C ASP A 150 3.69 2.35 8.11
N ILE A 151 4.61 2.58 7.17
CA ILE A 151 4.29 3.21 5.88
C ILE A 151 3.19 2.43 5.17
N TYR A 152 2.31 3.16 4.48
CA TYR A 152 1.36 2.52 3.60
C TYR A 152 2.10 1.99 2.37
N GLU A 153 2.30 0.67 2.32
CA GLU A 153 2.65 0.00 1.08
C GLU A 153 1.37 -0.13 0.26
N GLU A 154 1.34 0.49 -0.92
CA GLU A 154 0.31 0.12 -1.90
C GLU A 154 0.40 -1.40 -2.10
N PRO A 155 -0.72 -2.14 -1.97
CA PRO A 155 -0.70 -3.56 -2.26
C PRO A 155 -0.05 -3.74 -3.63
N GLU A 156 1.04 -4.53 -3.69
CA GLU A 156 1.59 -4.95 -4.97
C GLU A 156 0.41 -5.45 -5.80
N ASP A 157 0.27 -4.94 -7.02
CA ASP A 157 -0.80 -5.42 -7.86
C ASP A 157 -0.68 -6.92 -8.00
N GLU A 158 -1.73 -7.64 -7.60
CA GLU A 158 -1.85 -9.08 -7.80
C GLU A 158 -1.63 -9.48 -9.29
N GLU A 159 -1.61 -8.51 -10.21
CA GLU A 159 -1.27 -8.67 -11.62
C GLU A 159 0.21 -8.96 -11.93
N LYS A 160 1.17 -8.58 -11.06
CA LYS A 160 2.59 -8.95 -11.25
C LYS A 160 2.89 -10.39 -10.80
N LEU A 161 2.02 -10.98 -9.99
CA LEU A 161 2.04 -12.40 -9.75
C LEU A 161 1.48 -13.09 -11.00
N GLY A 162 2.38 -13.48 -11.91
CA GLY A 162 2.13 -14.58 -12.83
C GLY A 162 1.76 -15.81 -12.00
N GLY A 163 0.48 -15.92 -11.67
CA GLY A 163 -0.03 -16.96 -10.80
C GLY A 163 0.17 -18.31 -11.45
N GLU A 164 0.28 -19.34 -10.62
CA GLU A 164 0.15 -20.75 -11.01
C GLU A 164 -0.91 -20.91 -12.11
N GLU A 165 -0.53 -21.47 -13.25
CA GLU A 165 -1.45 -21.76 -14.34
C GLU A 165 -2.30 -22.97 -13.94
N VAL A 166 -3.62 -22.78 -13.87
CA VAL A 166 -4.57 -23.75 -13.28
C VAL A 166 -5.56 -24.31 -14.31
N GLY A 167 -5.57 -23.75 -15.53
CA GLY A 167 -6.45 -24.17 -16.62
C GLY A 167 -7.93 -23.82 -16.42
N ARG A 168 -8.75 -24.03 -17.46
CA ARG A 168 -10.20 -23.71 -17.46
C ARG A 168 -11.00 -24.49 -16.42
N GLN A 169 -10.65 -25.76 -16.17
CA GLN A 169 -11.42 -26.63 -15.26
C GLN A 169 -11.40 -26.14 -13.81
N TYR A 170 -10.33 -25.48 -13.38
CA TYR A 170 -10.28 -24.81 -12.08
C TYR A 170 -11.36 -23.73 -11.97
N TRP A 171 -11.52 -22.89 -13.00
CA TRP A 171 -12.51 -21.82 -13.03
C TRP A 171 -13.95 -22.34 -13.11
N VAL A 172 -14.18 -23.42 -13.86
CA VAL A 172 -15.50 -24.11 -13.90
C VAL A 172 -15.92 -24.59 -12.50
N LYS A 173 -14.97 -25.09 -11.69
CA LYS A 173 -15.24 -25.50 -10.30
C LYS A 173 -15.38 -24.31 -9.33
N LYS A 174 -14.66 -23.22 -9.58
CA LYS A 174 -14.57 -22.06 -8.69
C LYS A 174 -15.73 -21.06 -8.86
N SER A 175 -16.35 -21.02 -10.04
CA SER A 175 -17.28 -19.96 -10.44
C SER A 175 -18.65 -20.51 -10.88
N HIS A 176 -19.64 -19.63 -10.97
CA HIS A 176 -20.99 -20.00 -11.40
C HIS A 176 -21.04 -20.25 -12.91
N THR A 177 -21.84 -21.23 -13.34
CA THR A 177 -21.95 -21.64 -14.76
C THR A 177 -22.30 -20.47 -15.68
N ARG A 178 -23.22 -19.58 -15.28
CA ARG A 178 -23.56 -18.36 -16.05
C ARG A 178 -22.39 -17.39 -16.18
N SER A 179 -21.57 -17.22 -15.15
CA SER A 179 -20.40 -16.33 -15.22
C SER A 179 -19.28 -16.93 -16.07
N ILE A 180 -19.16 -18.27 -16.11
CA ILE A 180 -18.27 -18.96 -17.05
C ILE A 180 -18.75 -18.78 -18.49
N ALA A 181 -20.06 -18.82 -18.75
CA ALA A 181 -20.58 -18.55 -20.09
C ALA A 181 -20.24 -17.12 -20.56
N MET A 182 -20.33 -16.12 -19.66
CA MET A 182 -19.92 -14.75 -19.96
C MET A 182 -18.41 -14.64 -20.24
N LEU A 183 -17.58 -15.37 -19.48
CA LEU A 183 -16.14 -15.47 -19.75
C LEU A 183 -15.89 -16.02 -21.16
N ASP A 184 -16.53 -17.15 -21.51
CA ASP A 184 -16.36 -17.79 -22.82
C ASP A 184 -16.84 -16.85 -23.96
N GLU A 185 -17.89 -16.06 -23.73
CA GLU A 185 -18.38 -15.06 -24.69
C GLU A 185 -17.40 -13.91 -24.91
N MET A 186 -16.83 -13.35 -23.84
CA MET A 186 -15.80 -12.30 -23.95
C MET A 186 -14.50 -12.81 -24.58
N ILE A 187 -14.12 -14.07 -24.35
CA ILE A 187 -13.00 -14.71 -25.04
C ILE A 187 -13.27 -14.75 -26.55
N LYS A 188 -14.47 -15.15 -26.98
CA LYS A 188 -14.85 -15.13 -28.41
C LYS A 188 -14.76 -13.73 -29.03
N PHE A 189 -15.11 -12.68 -28.29
CA PHE A 189 -14.92 -11.31 -28.77
C PHE A 189 -13.45 -10.99 -29.01
N GLY A 190 -12.57 -11.44 -28.11
CA GLY A 190 -11.12 -11.33 -28.31
C GLY A 190 -10.61 -12.14 -29.51
N GLU A 191 -11.07 -13.38 -29.69
CA GLU A 191 -10.68 -14.25 -30.82
C GLU A 191 -11.12 -13.67 -32.16
N ILE A 192 -12.25 -12.95 -32.20
CA ILE A 192 -12.71 -12.21 -33.40
C ILE A 192 -11.80 -11.00 -33.68
N ALA A 193 -11.30 -10.35 -32.64
CA ALA A 193 -10.46 -9.16 -32.77
C ALA A 193 -9.01 -9.49 -33.15
N ASP A 194 -8.46 -10.59 -32.61
CA ASP A 194 -7.10 -11.04 -32.87
C ASP A 194 -7.06 -12.57 -33.01
N ALA A 195 -6.74 -13.05 -34.22
CA ALA A 195 -6.60 -14.47 -34.50
C ALA A 195 -5.45 -15.14 -33.73
N ASN A 196 -4.50 -14.36 -33.20
CA ASN A 196 -3.37 -14.82 -32.39
C ASN A 196 -3.59 -14.57 -30.89
N LEU A 197 -4.84 -14.33 -30.45
CA LEU A 197 -5.16 -14.12 -29.04
C LEU A 197 -4.56 -15.22 -28.17
N LYS A 198 -3.79 -14.81 -27.17
CA LYS A 198 -3.33 -15.69 -26.10
C LYS A 198 -4.32 -15.61 -24.93
N VAL A 199 -4.88 -16.76 -24.56
CA VAL A 199 -5.72 -16.91 -23.36
C VAL A 199 -4.96 -17.73 -22.32
N THR A 200 -4.67 -17.14 -21.16
CA THR A 200 -3.93 -17.80 -20.07
C THR A 200 -4.80 -17.92 -18.83
N TYR A 201 -5.00 -19.15 -18.33
CA TYR A 201 -5.85 -19.42 -17.17
C TYR A 201 -5.04 -19.45 -15.88
N ASN A 202 -4.82 -18.29 -15.28
CA ASN A 202 -4.09 -18.15 -14.02
C ASN A 202 -5.02 -18.40 -12.82
N LYS A 203 -4.44 -18.72 -11.65
CA LYS A 203 -5.17 -18.98 -10.40
C LYS A 203 -6.09 -17.84 -9.94
N HIS A 204 -5.74 -16.60 -10.28
CA HIS A 204 -6.39 -15.36 -9.81
C HIS A 204 -7.24 -14.66 -10.88
N HIS A 205 -6.92 -14.84 -12.17
CA HIS A 205 -7.66 -14.29 -13.30
C HIS A 205 -7.48 -15.14 -14.57
N VAL A 206 -8.30 -14.92 -15.59
CA VAL A 206 -8.06 -15.38 -16.95
C VAL A 206 -7.55 -14.20 -17.77
N ALA A 207 -6.32 -14.26 -18.23
CA ALA A 207 -5.67 -13.18 -18.96
C ALA A 207 -5.86 -13.36 -20.47
N LEU A 208 -6.18 -12.27 -21.15
CA LEU A 208 -6.29 -12.14 -22.60
C LEU A 208 -5.24 -11.12 -23.06
N GLY A 209 -4.55 -11.43 -24.16
CA GLY A 209 -3.50 -10.56 -24.69
C GLY A 209 -2.85 -11.10 -25.95
N THR A 210 -1.77 -10.42 -26.34
CA THR A 210 -0.91 -10.82 -27.45
C THR A 210 0.19 -11.76 -26.94
N SER A 211 1.05 -12.24 -27.84
CA SER A 211 2.25 -13.00 -27.46
C SER A 211 3.22 -12.20 -26.58
N ARG A 212 3.14 -10.86 -26.62
CA ARG A 212 4.02 -9.94 -25.90
C ARG A 212 3.44 -9.48 -24.56
N GLN A 213 2.13 -9.19 -24.51
CA GLN A 213 1.54 -8.54 -23.35
C GLN A 213 0.07 -8.92 -23.16
N ASN A 214 -0.31 -9.14 -21.89
CA ASN A 214 -1.71 -9.20 -21.46
C ASN A 214 -2.27 -7.80 -21.30
N SER A 215 -3.49 -7.57 -21.80
CA SER A 215 -4.16 -6.26 -21.71
C SER A 215 -5.57 -6.35 -21.12
N ILE A 216 -6.10 -7.57 -20.93
CA ILE A 216 -7.42 -7.81 -20.37
C ILE A 216 -7.34 -8.94 -19.33
N TRP A 217 -8.03 -8.77 -18.20
CA TRP A 217 -8.10 -9.76 -17.11
C TRP A 217 -9.54 -10.01 -16.69
N LEU A 218 -10.01 -11.24 -16.91
CA LEU A 218 -11.38 -11.66 -16.64
C LEU A 218 -11.46 -12.51 -15.37
N ARG A 219 -12.48 -12.26 -14.55
CA ARG A 219 -12.71 -12.97 -13.28
C ARG A 219 -14.21 -13.35 -13.16
N PRO A 220 -14.61 -14.53 -13.66
CA PRO A 220 -15.98 -15.02 -13.49
C PRO A 220 -16.26 -15.28 -12.00
N ARG A 221 -17.42 -14.85 -11.49
CA ARG A 221 -17.73 -14.91 -10.05
C ARG A 221 -18.55 -16.15 -9.66
N LYS A 222 -18.58 -16.43 -8.36
CA LYS A 222 -19.55 -17.35 -7.74
C LYS A 222 -20.96 -16.78 -7.73
N THR A 223 -21.09 -15.46 -7.69
CA THR A 223 -22.36 -14.76 -7.90
C THR A 223 -22.81 -14.99 -9.34
N PRO A 224 -24.06 -15.44 -9.57
CA PRO A 224 -24.54 -15.71 -10.92
C PRO A 224 -24.55 -14.43 -11.77
N SER A 225 -24.31 -14.61 -13.08
CA SER A 225 -24.51 -13.57 -14.10
C SER A 225 -23.65 -12.30 -13.93
N ILE A 226 -22.48 -12.44 -13.29
CA ILE A 226 -21.48 -11.36 -13.15
C ILE A 226 -20.09 -11.88 -13.52
N CYS A 227 -19.37 -11.13 -14.34
CA CYS A 227 -17.94 -11.30 -14.59
C CYS A 227 -17.23 -9.95 -14.42
N HIS A 228 -16.15 -9.92 -13.64
CA HIS A 228 -15.31 -8.72 -13.60
C HIS A 228 -14.33 -8.76 -14.76
N MET A 229 -14.13 -7.58 -15.36
CA MET A 229 -13.16 -7.35 -16.41
C MET A 229 -12.30 -6.17 -16.00
N GLU A 230 -11.00 -6.36 -16.04
CA GLU A 230 -10.04 -5.26 -16.11
C GLU A 230 -9.55 -5.18 -17.55
N VAL A 231 -9.57 -3.98 -18.13
CA VAL A 231 -9.18 -3.75 -19.52
C VAL A 231 -8.29 -2.53 -19.61
N LYS A 232 -7.12 -2.71 -20.22
CA LYS A 232 -6.15 -1.64 -20.47
C LYS A 232 -6.44 -0.99 -21.81
N VAL A 233 -6.59 0.33 -21.85
CA VAL A 233 -7.08 1.03 -23.07
C VAL A 233 -6.10 2.02 -23.68
N GLY A 234 -4.92 2.24 -23.09
CA GLY A 234 -3.99 3.30 -23.51
C GLY A 234 -4.42 4.67 -22.99
N LYS A 235 -3.45 5.54 -22.69
CA LYS A 235 -3.70 6.80 -21.97
C LYS A 235 -4.54 7.80 -22.76
N GLU A 236 -4.42 7.80 -24.07
CA GLU A 236 -5.18 8.64 -25.00
C GLU A 236 -6.67 8.29 -25.08
N ASN A 237 -7.05 7.06 -24.73
CA ASN A 237 -8.44 6.58 -24.84
C ASN A 237 -9.22 6.71 -23.52
N ILE A 238 -8.59 7.15 -22.43
CA ILE A 238 -9.20 7.17 -21.09
C ILE A 238 -10.49 7.98 -21.08
N GLU A 239 -10.45 9.25 -21.49
CA GLU A 239 -11.62 10.14 -21.38
C GLU A 239 -12.79 9.67 -22.27
N ASN A 240 -12.51 9.23 -23.49
CA ASN A 240 -13.52 8.66 -24.39
C ASN A 240 -14.17 7.39 -23.78
N VAL A 241 -13.40 6.49 -23.20
CA VAL A 241 -13.94 5.27 -22.58
C VAL A 241 -14.74 5.59 -21.31
N LYS A 242 -14.36 6.61 -20.53
CA LYS A 242 -15.13 7.08 -19.37
C LYS A 242 -16.52 7.57 -19.80
N GLU A 243 -16.57 8.43 -20.82
CA GLU A 243 -17.82 8.98 -21.36
C GLU A 243 -18.72 7.86 -21.90
N GLU A 244 -18.17 6.98 -22.74
CA GLU A 244 -18.91 5.88 -23.35
C GLU A 244 -19.50 4.91 -22.30
N LEU A 245 -18.73 4.55 -21.26
CA LEU A 245 -19.21 3.67 -20.17
C LEU A 245 -20.30 4.35 -19.32
N ALA A 246 -20.15 5.65 -19.05
CA ALA A 246 -21.14 6.43 -18.32
C ALA A 246 -22.47 6.53 -19.09
N ASP A 247 -22.40 6.76 -20.41
CA ASP A 247 -23.57 6.87 -21.29
C ASP A 247 -24.39 5.58 -21.36
N ILE A 248 -23.72 4.42 -21.35
CA ILE A 248 -24.41 3.11 -21.31
C ILE A 248 -24.76 2.65 -19.90
N GLY A 249 -24.42 3.44 -18.87
CA GLY A 249 -24.75 3.17 -17.47
C GLY A 249 -23.92 2.07 -16.80
N ILE A 250 -22.76 1.71 -17.36
CA ILE A 250 -21.87 0.71 -16.77
C ILE A 250 -20.89 1.41 -15.82
N SER A 251 -20.97 1.06 -14.54
CA SER A 251 -20.06 1.59 -13.52
C SER A 251 -18.64 1.01 -13.68
N PHE A 252 -17.64 1.88 -13.55
CA PHE A 252 -16.23 1.51 -13.66
C PHE A 252 -15.40 2.14 -12.53
N ASN A 253 -14.22 1.57 -12.28
CA ASN A 253 -13.15 2.20 -11.51
C ASN A 253 -11.90 2.28 -12.39
N LEU A 254 -11.25 3.44 -12.42
CA LEU A 254 -9.95 3.59 -13.09
C LEU A 254 -8.83 3.18 -12.12
N ARG A 255 -7.93 2.31 -12.58
CA ARG A 255 -6.73 1.85 -11.85
C ARG A 255 -5.49 2.16 -12.68
N LYS A 256 -4.37 2.50 -12.01
CA LYS A 256 -3.05 2.77 -12.63
C LYS A 256 -3.10 3.69 -13.85
N ASP A 257 -4.00 4.66 -13.79
CA ASP A 257 -4.31 5.63 -14.84
C ASP A 257 -4.87 5.07 -16.17
N ASP A 258 -4.62 3.83 -16.60
CA ASP A 258 -5.07 3.33 -17.92
C ASP A 258 -5.84 1.99 -17.94
N ILE A 259 -6.19 1.45 -16.76
CA ILE A 259 -6.95 0.20 -16.62
C ILE A 259 -8.35 0.49 -16.08
N PHE A 260 -9.38 0.10 -16.84
CA PHE A 260 -10.76 0.16 -16.41
C PHE A 260 -11.17 -1.17 -15.76
N ALA A 261 -11.52 -1.12 -14.47
CA ALA A 261 -12.11 -2.24 -13.74
C ALA A 261 -13.64 -2.13 -13.75
N ILE A 262 -14.29 -3.08 -14.43
CA ILE A 262 -15.71 -3.09 -14.75
C ILE A 262 -16.34 -4.39 -14.21
N SER A 263 -17.54 -4.29 -13.63
CA SER A 263 -18.32 -5.46 -13.22
C SER A 263 -19.46 -5.66 -14.21
N ILE A 264 -19.25 -6.51 -15.22
CA ILE A 264 -20.23 -6.74 -16.27
C ILE A 264 -21.28 -7.72 -15.77
N ARG A 265 -22.55 -7.34 -15.84
CA ARG A 265 -23.71 -8.22 -15.63
C ARG A 265 -24.14 -8.85 -16.95
N GLN A 266 -24.76 -10.02 -16.90
CA GLN A 266 -25.19 -10.74 -18.12
C GLN A 266 -26.15 -9.92 -19.00
N GLU A 267 -27.05 -9.15 -18.38
CA GLU A 267 -27.98 -8.26 -19.07
C GLU A 267 -27.24 -7.13 -19.79
N GLU A 268 -26.20 -6.56 -19.16
CA GLU A 268 -25.35 -5.53 -19.76
C GLU A 268 -24.50 -6.10 -20.90
N LEU A 269 -23.96 -7.31 -20.73
CA LEU A 269 -23.22 -8.00 -21.79
C LEU A 269 -24.09 -8.24 -23.03
N THR A 270 -25.36 -8.60 -22.82
CA THR A 270 -26.33 -8.82 -23.91
C THR A 270 -26.76 -7.50 -24.55
N LYS A 271 -27.09 -6.49 -23.74
CA LYS A 271 -27.62 -5.20 -24.21
C LYS A 271 -26.56 -4.34 -24.89
N HIS A 272 -25.33 -4.37 -24.39
CA HIS A 272 -24.21 -3.53 -24.84
C HIS A 272 -23.09 -4.37 -25.49
N GLN A 273 -23.48 -5.47 -26.15
CA GLN A 273 -22.56 -6.45 -26.72
C GLN A 273 -21.54 -5.82 -27.68
N GLU A 274 -22.00 -5.01 -28.64
CA GLU A 274 -21.11 -4.36 -29.62
C GLU A 274 -20.11 -3.41 -28.97
N TYR A 275 -20.51 -2.71 -27.90
CA TYR A 275 -19.62 -1.84 -27.15
C TYR A 275 -18.52 -2.65 -26.44
N ILE A 276 -18.90 -3.68 -25.69
CA ILE A 276 -17.96 -4.51 -24.93
C ILE A 276 -16.98 -5.23 -25.88
N LYS A 277 -17.49 -5.74 -27.00
CA LYS A 277 -16.67 -6.31 -28.07
C LYS A 277 -15.69 -5.27 -28.65
N GLY A 278 -16.17 -4.06 -28.91
CA GLY A 278 -15.33 -2.94 -29.37
C GLY A 278 -14.25 -2.55 -28.35
N LEU A 279 -14.57 -2.53 -27.06
CA LEU A 279 -13.63 -2.24 -25.98
C LEU A 279 -12.53 -3.31 -25.86
N ILE A 280 -12.91 -4.59 -25.95
CA ILE A 280 -11.96 -5.71 -25.99
C ILE A 280 -11.03 -5.59 -27.20
N ALA A 281 -11.59 -5.34 -28.39
CA ALA A 281 -10.81 -5.16 -29.60
C ALA A 281 -9.86 -3.95 -29.52
N LYS A 282 -10.36 -2.79 -29.04
CA LYS A 282 -9.58 -1.57 -28.82
C LYS A 282 -8.37 -1.86 -27.93
N SER A 283 -8.56 -2.61 -26.84
CA SER A 283 -7.48 -3.00 -25.94
C SER A 283 -6.46 -3.94 -26.60
N LEU A 284 -6.91 -5.02 -27.25
CA LEU A 284 -6.01 -6.01 -27.84
C LEU A 284 -5.16 -5.42 -28.98
N LEU A 285 -5.79 -4.68 -29.88
CA LEU A 285 -5.14 -4.09 -31.06
C LEU A 285 -4.15 -2.98 -30.69
N TYR A 286 -4.35 -2.30 -29.56
CA TYR A 286 -3.43 -1.28 -29.08
C TYR A 286 -2.05 -1.83 -28.72
N TYR A 287 -1.98 -3.08 -28.25
CA TYR A 287 -0.76 -3.72 -27.74
C TYR A 287 -0.20 -4.83 -28.64
N GLN A 288 -0.61 -4.87 -29.92
CA GLN A 288 0.03 -5.67 -30.97
C GLN A 288 1.36 -5.03 -31.40
#